data_AF-A0A1V3IFE9-F1
#
_entry.id   AF-A0A1V3IFE9-F1
#
_cell.length_a   1.000
_cell.length_b   1.000
_cell.length_c   1.000
_cell.angle_alpha   90.00
_cell.angle_beta   90.00
_cell.angle_gamma   90.00
#
_symmetry.space_group_name_H-M   'P 1'
#
loop_
_entity.id
_entity.type
_entity.pdbx_description
1 polymer ?
#
loop_
_entity_poly.entity_id
_entity_poly.type
_entity_poly.pdbx_seq_one_letter_code
_entity_poly.pdbx_strand_id
1 'polypeptide(L)'
;MSFKNYKIGVIGLGYVGLPLAVELGKKIATVGFDINQERINELSLGKDHTLEVEPKNLKIATYLSYTSDLAKLKECNFFIVTVPTPIDDVNRPDLTPLQKASNTVGQVLKKGDIVVYESTVYPGATEEVCVPILEQVSGLKFNQDFFVGYSPERINPGDKENTLTKIKKITSGSTPEIADIVDALYSSIITAGTHKAPSIKVAEAAKVIENTQRDLNIALINELSIIFERIGIDTLDVLEAAGSKWNFLPFRPGLVGGHCIGVDPYYLTHKAEEVGYNPQVILAGRRINDDMANYVARTTIKMMINNHIDVAHAKVGILGVTFKENCPDIRNSKVINMIQEFEKWGVNVVVSDPWADEEEVKEEYGLKLSSIDSKNPVDTLVVAVGHKEFRDLDPETLRSFVRTEKPVLADVKSLFNRDILAKQGFSVFRL
;
A
#
# COMPACT_ATOMS: atom_id res chain seq x y z
N MET A 1 -13.52 26.12 -17.76
CA MET A 1 -14.83 25.96 -17.08
C MET A 1 -14.80 26.80 -15.80
N SER A 2 -15.89 27.47 -15.42
CA SER A 2 -15.95 28.18 -14.13
C SER A 2 -16.44 27.23 -13.05
N PHE A 3 -15.66 27.00 -11.99
CA PHE A 3 -16.04 26.12 -10.88
C PHE A 3 -16.85 26.82 -9.78
N LYS A 4 -17.28 28.07 -10.00
CA LYS A 4 -18.03 28.87 -9.01
C LYS A 4 -19.34 28.22 -8.56
N ASN A 5 -19.89 27.32 -9.37
CA ASN A 5 -21.14 26.63 -9.07
C ASN A 5 -20.93 25.28 -8.36
N TYR A 6 -19.69 24.83 -8.16
CA TYR A 6 -19.41 23.58 -7.47
C TYR A 6 -19.01 23.83 -6.02
N LYS A 7 -19.61 23.07 -5.12
CA LYS A 7 -19.18 22.92 -3.73
C LYS A 7 -18.92 21.44 -3.47
N ILE A 8 -17.69 21.14 -3.09
CA ILE A 8 -17.17 19.77 -3.07
C ILE A 8 -17.32 19.17 -1.68
N GLY A 9 -17.84 17.96 -1.57
CA GLY A 9 -17.79 17.14 -0.37
C GLY A 9 -16.79 15.99 -0.55
N VAL A 10 -15.71 15.96 0.23
CA VAL A 10 -14.75 14.83 0.23
C VAL A 10 -15.08 13.91 1.41
N ILE A 11 -15.38 12.64 1.14
CA ILE A 11 -15.89 11.66 2.11
C ILE A 11 -14.77 10.68 2.48
N GLY A 12 -14.25 10.79 3.70
CA GLY A 12 -13.11 10.07 4.24
C GLY A 12 -11.84 10.91 4.18
N LEU A 13 -11.26 11.26 5.32
CA LEU A 13 -10.09 12.16 5.43
C LEU A 13 -8.82 11.41 5.85
N GLY A 14 -8.64 10.23 5.28
CA GLY A 14 -7.40 9.45 5.36
C GLY A 14 -6.32 9.95 4.39
N TYR A 15 -5.35 9.08 4.10
CA TYR A 15 -4.18 9.39 3.27
C TYR A 15 -4.52 9.78 1.81
N VAL A 16 -5.68 9.36 1.30
CA VAL A 16 -6.16 9.75 -0.05
C VAL A 16 -6.96 11.05 0.01
N GLY A 17 -8.01 11.07 0.84
CA GLY A 17 -8.99 12.15 0.83
C GLY A 17 -8.46 13.47 1.39
N LEU A 18 -7.59 13.46 2.40
CA LEU A 18 -7.08 14.70 3.00
C LEU A 18 -6.22 15.51 2.00
N PRO A 19 -5.18 14.95 1.35
CA PRO A 19 -4.42 15.69 0.35
C PRO A 19 -5.30 16.27 -0.76
N LEU A 20 -6.30 15.50 -1.22
CA LEU A 20 -7.24 15.94 -2.24
C LEU A 20 -8.11 17.11 -1.77
N ALA A 21 -8.71 16.99 -0.58
CA ALA A 21 -9.53 18.04 0.03
C ALA A 21 -8.74 19.33 0.23
N VAL A 22 -7.46 19.22 0.60
CA VAL A 22 -6.54 20.36 0.77
C VAL A 22 -6.26 21.04 -0.55
N GLU A 23 -5.89 20.31 -1.61
CA GLU A 23 -5.62 20.93 -2.92
C GLU A 23 -6.87 21.58 -3.54
N LEU A 24 -8.04 20.95 -3.39
CA LEU A 24 -9.31 21.52 -3.82
C LEU A 24 -9.67 22.75 -2.98
N GLY A 25 -9.52 22.66 -1.66
CA GLY A 25 -9.79 23.73 -0.69
C GLY A 25 -8.88 24.95 -0.80
N LYS A 26 -7.81 24.91 -1.60
CA LYS A 26 -7.05 26.11 -1.98
C LYS A 26 -7.76 26.96 -3.04
N LYS A 27 -8.72 26.38 -3.77
CA LYS A 27 -9.30 26.98 -4.99
C LYS A 27 -10.83 26.99 -5.02
N ILE A 28 -11.47 26.01 -4.40
CA ILE A 28 -12.91 25.71 -4.51
C ILE A 28 -13.47 25.43 -3.10
N ALA A 29 -14.69 25.88 -2.85
CA ALA A 29 -15.42 25.59 -1.61
C ALA A 29 -15.50 24.08 -1.38
N THR A 30 -14.87 23.59 -0.31
CA THR A 30 -14.70 22.17 -0.02
C THR A 30 -15.07 21.87 1.42
N VAL A 31 -15.85 20.81 1.63
CA VAL A 31 -16.21 20.24 2.92
C VAL A 31 -15.55 18.87 3.00
N GLY A 32 -14.56 18.73 3.87
CA GLY A 32 -14.01 17.44 4.25
C GLY A 32 -14.90 16.80 5.31
N PHE A 33 -15.38 15.59 5.02
CA PHE A 33 -16.24 14.82 5.92
C PHE A 33 -15.56 13.53 6.36
N ASP A 34 -15.59 13.26 7.66
CA ASP A 34 -15.16 11.99 8.24
C ASP A 34 -16.08 11.59 9.38
N ILE A 35 -16.34 10.28 9.50
CA ILE A 35 -17.17 9.73 10.59
C ILE A 35 -16.43 9.78 11.93
N ASN A 36 -15.09 9.84 11.91
CA ASN A 36 -14.27 9.91 13.09
C ASN A 36 -14.18 11.36 13.60
N GLN A 37 -14.86 11.65 14.71
CA GLN A 37 -14.84 12.97 15.33
C GLN A 37 -13.44 13.41 15.80
N GLU A 38 -12.61 12.48 16.28
CA GLU A 38 -11.25 12.79 16.71
C GLU A 38 -10.41 13.25 15.53
N ARG A 39 -10.56 12.60 14.37
CA ARG A 39 -9.93 13.01 13.12
C ARG A 39 -10.34 14.43 12.72
N ILE A 40 -11.62 14.76 12.84
CA ILE A 40 -12.12 16.13 12.56
C ILE A 40 -11.53 17.16 13.52
N ASN A 41 -11.48 16.85 14.82
CA ASN A 41 -10.92 17.74 15.84
C ASN A 41 -9.43 18.01 15.58
N GLU A 42 -8.69 16.96 15.26
CA GLU A 42 -7.27 17.01 14.93
C GLU A 42 -6.98 17.93 13.73
N LEU A 43 -7.68 17.70 12.60
CA LEU A 43 -7.51 18.48 11.37
C LEU A 43 -7.92 19.94 11.57
N SER A 44 -8.95 20.19 12.37
CA SER A 44 -9.39 21.55 12.74
C SER A 44 -8.34 22.30 13.56
N LEU A 45 -7.46 21.60 14.27
CA LEU A 45 -6.29 22.16 14.96
C LEU A 45 -5.07 22.32 14.04
N GLY A 46 -5.19 21.99 12.75
CA GLY A 46 -4.11 22.07 11.78
C GLY A 46 -3.03 21.01 11.97
N LYS A 47 -3.41 19.83 12.50
CA LYS A 47 -2.53 18.68 12.69
C LYS A 47 -2.99 17.50 11.82
N ASP A 48 -2.03 16.71 11.36
CA ASP A 48 -2.28 15.48 10.59
C ASP A 48 -1.31 14.37 11.02
N HIS A 49 -1.82 13.37 11.73
CA HIS A 49 -1.10 12.22 12.25
C HIS A 49 -0.69 11.26 11.14
N THR A 50 -1.35 11.32 9.98
CA THR A 50 -0.95 10.52 8.80
C THR A 50 0.33 11.06 8.18
N LEU A 51 0.73 12.29 8.51
CA LEU A 51 1.90 13.00 7.98
C LEU A 51 1.88 13.21 6.46
N GLU A 52 0.73 13.01 5.82
CA GLU A 52 0.55 13.18 4.37
C GLU A 52 0.43 14.66 4.00
N VAL A 53 -0.08 15.50 4.90
CA VAL A 53 -0.20 16.95 4.69
C VAL A 53 0.52 17.74 5.77
N GLU A 54 1.50 18.54 5.36
CA GLU A 54 2.18 19.48 6.26
C GLU A 54 1.21 20.54 6.83
N PRO A 55 1.35 20.94 8.11
CA PRO A 55 0.48 21.93 8.75
C PRO A 55 0.31 23.25 7.98
N LYS A 56 1.34 23.66 7.22
CA LYS A 56 1.28 24.87 6.38
C LYS A 56 0.23 24.74 5.26
N ASN A 57 0.10 23.56 4.66
CA ASN A 57 -0.82 23.32 3.53
C ASN A 57 -2.27 23.28 4.01
N LEU A 58 -2.53 22.74 5.21
CA LEU A 58 -3.84 22.80 5.86
C LEU A 58 -4.30 24.26 6.04
N LYS A 59 -3.40 25.16 6.43
CA LYS A 59 -3.71 26.60 6.61
C LYS A 59 -3.97 27.34 5.30
N ILE A 60 -3.30 26.95 4.20
CA ILE A 60 -3.44 27.61 2.88
C ILE A 60 -4.76 27.22 2.21
N ALA A 61 -5.35 26.08 2.57
CA ALA A 61 -6.65 25.63 2.07
C ALA A 61 -7.82 26.42 2.70
N THR A 62 -7.90 27.72 2.40
CA THR A 62 -8.84 28.66 3.04
C THR A 62 -10.31 28.41 2.70
N TYR A 63 -10.60 27.61 1.67
CA TYR A 63 -11.94 27.19 1.29
C TYR A 63 -12.30 25.79 1.82
N LEU A 64 -11.43 25.17 2.61
CA LEU A 64 -11.67 23.87 3.24
C LEU A 64 -12.27 24.04 4.64
N SER A 65 -13.31 23.26 4.92
CA SER A 65 -13.87 23.07 6.25
C SER A 65 -13.96 21.59 6.57
N TYR A 66 -13.91 21.23 7.86
CA TYR A 66 -13.98 19.84 8.31
C TYR A 66 -15.26 19.62 9.13
N THR A 67 -15.91 18.47 8.96
CA THR A 67 -17.10 18.13 9.72
C THR A 67 -17.36 16.63 9.78
N SER A 68 -18.02 16.19 10.85
CA SER A 68 -18.64 14.87 10.98
C SER A 68 -20.17 14.95 10.86
N ASP A 69 -20.71 16.16 10.67
CA ASP A 69 -22.15 16.41 10.56
C ASP A 69 -22.60 16.25 9.10
N LEU A 70 -23.39 15.20 8.86
CA LEU A 70 -24.00 14.92 7.56
C LEU A 70 -24.79 16.12 7.00
N ALA A 71 -25.41 16.94 7.85
CA ALA A 71 -26.24 18.05 7.39
C ALA A 71 -25.42 19.07 6.58
N LYS A 72 -24.12 19.22 6.86
CA LYS A 72 -23.23 20.12 6.11
C LYS A 72 -22.96 19.66 4.69
N LEU A 73 -23.10 18.37 4.41
CA LEU A 73 -22.95 17.83 3.05
C LEU A 73 -24.10 18.23 2.11
N LYS A 74 -25.27 18.64 2.65
CA LYS A 74 -26.41 19.12 1.84
C LYS A 74 -26.08 20.39 1.05
N GLU A 75 -25.04 21.12 1.44
CA GLU A 75 -24.58 22.31 0.74
C GLU A 75 -23.71 21.96 -0.49
N CYS A 76 -23.18 20.74 -0.55
CA CYS A 76 -22.34 20.26 -1.65
C CYS A 76 -23.19 19.78 -2.84
N ASN A 77 -22.58 19.73 -4.02
CA ASN A 77 -23.18 19.18 -5.25
C ASN A 77 -22.18 18.35 -6.08
N PHE A 78 -20.94 18.23 -5.61
CA PHE A 78 -19.93 17.34 -6.16
C PHE A 78 -19.33 16.56 -5.00
N PHE A 79 -19.47 15.24 -5.00
CA PHE A 79 -19.01 14.39 -3.92
C PHE A 79 -17.83 13.55 -4.40
N ILE A 80 -16.79 13.42 -3.58
CA ILE A 80 -15.64 12.56 -3.85
C ILE A 80 -15.52 11.57 -2.70
N VAL A 81 -15.62 10.28 -2.99
CA VAL A 81 -15.59 9.20 -1.99
C VAL A 81 -14.20 8.55 -1.99
N THR A 82 -13.55 8.57 -0.83
CA THR A 82 -12.17 8.13 -0.61
C THR A 82 -12.05 7.23 0.62
N VAL A 83 -13.03 6.34 0.81
CA VAL A 83 -13.09 5.39 1.94
C VAL A 83 -12.26 4.13 1.65
N PRO A 84 -11.76 3.43 2.68
CA PRO A 84 -10.97 2.21 2.46
C PRO A 84 -11.81 1.10 1.82
N THR A 85 -11.14 0.23 1.08
CA THR A 85 -11.71 -1.00 0.51
C THR A 85 -10.78 -2.15 0.91
N PRO A 86 -10.94 -2.70 2.13
CA PRO A 86 -10.10 -3.79 2.60
C PRO A 86 -10.46 -5.11 1.89
N ILE A 87 -9.69 -6.15 2.17
CA ILE A 87 -10.06 -7.54 1.87
C ILE A 87 -10.35 -8.29 3.17
N ASP A 88 -11.21 -9.29 3.11
CA ASP A 88 -11.49 -10.18 4.23
C ASP A 88 -10.42 -11.28 4.39
N ASP A 89 -10.57 -12.12 5.42
CA ASP A 89 -9.64 -13.21 5.76
C ASP A 89 -9.51 -14.28 4.67
N VAL A 90 -10.43 -14.32 3.70
CA VAL A 90 -10.39 -15.23 2.54
C VAL A 90 -10.03 -14.50 1.25
N ASN A 91 -9.42 -13.32 1.36
CA ASN A 91 -8.94 -12.47 0.28
C ASN A 91 -10.04 -11.99 -0.69
N ARG A 92 -11.26 -11.74 -0.20
CA ARG A 92 -12.33 -11.14 -1.00
C ARG A 92 -12.45 -9.65 -0.69
N PRO A 93 -12.72 -8.79 -1.69
CA PRO A 93 -13.00 -7.39 -1.45
C PRO A 93 -14.16 -7.17 -0.46
N ASP A 94 -13.92 -6.43 0.61
CA ASP A 94 -14.95 -5.93 1.50
C ASP A 94 -15.38 -4.52 1.08
N LEU A 95 -16.54 -4.44 0.43
CA LEU A 95 -17.12 -3.18 -0.04
C LEU A 95 -17.98 -2.49 1.03
N THR A 96 -18.05 -2.99 2.26
CA THR A 96 -18.88 -2.41 3.33
C THR A 96 -18.62 -0.91 3.55
N PRO A 97 -17.36 -0.42 3.62
CA PRO A 97 -17.12 1.01 3.79
C PRO A 97 -17.61 1.84 2.59
N LEU A 98 -17.42 1.31 1.37
CA LEU A 98 -17.87 1.92 0.13
C LEU A 98 -19.40 2.03 0.09
N GLN A 99 -20.11 0.95 0.42
CA GLN A 99 -21.57 0.91 0.51
C GLN A 99 -22.12 1.91 1.54
N LYS A 100 -21.47 1.99 2.72
CA LYS A 100 -21.83 2.97 3.77
C LYS A 100 -21.60 4.41 3.33
N ALA A 101 -20.52 4.67 2.59
CA ALA A 101 -20.26 5.99 2.02
C ALA A 101 -21.30 6.35 0.94
N SER A 102 -21.64 5.42 0.04
CA SER A 102 -22.72 5.61 -0.93
C SER A 102 -24.07 5.86 -0.25
N ASN A 103 -24.36 5.17 0.86
CA ASN A 103 -25.58 5.42 1.65
C ASN A 103 -25.57 6.86 2.23
N THR A 104 -24.48 7.24 2.89
CA THR A 104 -24.25 8.59 3.44
C THR A 104 -24.49 9.67 2.38
N VAL A 105 -23.87 9.53 1.20
CA VAL A 105 -24.04 10.49 0.09
C VAL A 105 -25.47 10.47 -0.45
N GLY A 106 -26.09 9.30 -0.60
CA GLY A 106 -27.47 9.15 -1.05
C GLY A 106 -28.49 9.92 -0.20
N GLN A 107 -28.26 10.05 1.11
CA GLN A 107 -29.15 10.79 2.02
C GLN A 107 -29.16 12.32 1.79
N VAL A 108 -28.15 12.85 1.11
CA VAL A 108 -27.98 14.30 0.87
C VAL A 108 -27.95 14.65 -0.62
N LEU A 109 -28.03 13.65 -1.50
CA LEU A 109 -27.93 13.77 -2.95
C LEU A 109 -29.14 14.53 -3.52
N LYS A 110 -28.88 15.46 -4.44
CA LYS A 110 -29.90 16.25 -5.14
C LYS A 110 -29.77 16.09 -6.65
N LYS A 111 -30.81 16.55 -7.35
CA LYS A 111 -30.82 16.59 -8.81
C LYS A 111 -29.69 17.47 -9.35
N GLY A 112 -28.91 16.93 -10.27
CA GLY A 112 -27.74 17.54 -10.90
C GLY A 112 -26.42 17.22 -10.21
N ASP A 113 -26.43 16.56 -9.05
CA ASP A 113 -25.21 16.27 -8.30
C ASP A 113 -24.36 15.18 -9.00
N ILE A 114 -23.05 15.23 -8.74
CA ILE A 114 -22.06 14.30 -9.29
C ILE A 114 -21.35 13.59 -8.13
N VAL A 115 -21.25 12.27 -8.18
CA VAL A 115 -20.52 11.46 -7.18
C VAL A 115 -19.34 10.75 -7.84
N VAL A 116 -18.12 11.08 -7.43
CA VAL A 116 -16.88 10.47 -7.92
C VAL A 116 -16.31 9.53 -6.86
N TYR A 117 -15.90 8.33 -7.28
CA TYR A 117 -15.21 7.38 -6.40
C TYR A 117 -13.71 7.37 -6.74
N GLU A 118 -12.86 7.39 -5.71
CA GLU A 118 -11.41 7.16 -5.86
C GLU A 118 -10.92 5.89 -5.17
N SER A 119 -11.74 5.32 -4.29
CA SER A 119 -11.48 4.04 -3.63
C SER A 119 -11.17 2.95 -4.67
N THR A 120 -10.12 2.16 -4.42
CA THR A 120 -9.75 1.09 -5.36
C THR A 120 -10.80 -0.01 -5.33
N VAL A 121 -11.31 -0.36 -6.51
CA VAL A 121 -12.39 -1.33 -6.67
C VAL A 121 -12.18 -2.17 -7.93
N TYR A 122 -12.92 -3.26 -8.06
CA TYR A 122 -12.92 -4.07 -9.28
C TYR A 122 -13.73 -3.38 -10.40
N PRO A 123 -13.46 -3.71 -11.69
CA PRO A 123 -14.19 -3.14 -12.81
C PRO A 123 -15.69 -3.44 -12.73
N GLY A 124 -16.50 -2.39 -12.67
CA GLY A 124 -17.96 -2.42 -12.54
C GLY A 124 -18.47 -2.05 -11.16
N ALA A 125 -17.66 -2.02 -10.10
CA ALA A 125 -18.15 -1.82 -8.74
C ALA A 125 -18.91 -0.49 -8.56
N THR A 126 -18.45 0.60 -9.17
CA THR A 126 -19.14 1.90 -9.09
C THR A 126 -20.57 1.81 -9.63
N GLU A 127 -20.76 1.19 -10.79
CA GLU A 127 -22.06 1.10 -11.46
C GLU A 127 -22.94 -0.03 -10.90
N GLU A 128 -22.33 -1.13 -10.47
CA GLU A 128 -23.03 -2.37 -10.07
C GLU A 128 -23.35 -2.40 -8.57
N VAL A 129 -22.61 -1.65 -7.74
CA VAL A 129 -22.79 -1.63 -6.27
C VAL A 129 -23.19 -0.24 -5.77
N CYS A 130 -22.43 0.80 -6.13
CA CYS A 130 -22.63 2.12 -5.55
C CYS A 130 -23.87 2.84 -6.11
N VAL A 131 -24.08 2.78 -7.43
CA VAL A 131 -25.22 3.42 -8.10
C VAL A 131 -26.57 2.89 -7.56
N PRO A 132 -26.82 1.58 -7.44
CA PRO A 132 -28.07 1.07 -6.87
C PRO A 132 -28.37 1.61 -5.46
N ILE A 133 -27.35 1.76 -4.61
CA ILE A 133 -27.49 2.32 -3.27
C ILE A 133 -27.85 3.81 -3.34
N LEU A 134 -27.18 4.57 -4.21
CA LEU A 134 -27.49 5.98 -4.42
C LEU A 134 -28.93 6.18 -4.91
N GLU A 135 -29.39 5.39 -5.89
CA GLU A 135 -30.79 5.44 -6.38
C GLU A 135 -31.79 5.08 -5.27
N GLN A 136 -31.53 4.00 -4.52
CA GLN A 136 -32.43 3.52 -3.47
C GLN A 136 -32.60 4.54 -2.34
N VAL A 137 -31.50 5.16 -1.89
CA VAL A 137 -31.53 6.07 -0.74
C VAL A 137 -32.03 7.46 -1.13
N SER A 138 -31.65 7.97 -2.30
CA SER A 138 -32.03 9.32 -2.74
C SER A 138 -33.40 9.39 -3.42
N GLY A 139 -33.87 8.27 -3.99
CA GLY A 139 -35.05 8.24 -4.87
C GLY A 139 -34.82 8.88 -6.24
N LEU A 140 -33.58 9.28 -6.57
CA LEU A 140 -33.19 9.86 -7.85
C LEU A 140 -32.77 8.78 -8.84
N LYS A 141 -32.78 9.10 -10.14
CA LYS A 141 -32.37 8.17 -11.20
C LYS A 141 -30.98 8.46 -11.75
N PHE A 142 -30.17 7.43 -11.90
CA PHE A 142 -28.84 7.51 -12.48
C PHE A 142 -28.88 7.98 -13.95
N ASN A 143 -27.95 8.86 -14.33
CA ASN A 143 -27.82 9.48 -15.64
C ASN A 143 -29.04 10.31 -16.10
N GLN A 144 -29.97 10.62 -15.18
CA GLN A 144 -31.13 11.47 -15.43
C GLN A 144 -31.21 12.59 -14.39
N ASP A 145 -31.12 12.22 -13.12
CA ASP A 145 -31.19 13.13 -11.99
C ASP A 145 -29.84 13.29 -11.29
N PHE A 146 -28.99 12.27 -11.24
CA PHE A 146 -27.60 12.40 -10.76
C PHE A 146 -26.64 11.62 -11.64
N PHE A 147 -25.35 11.91 -11.49
CA PHE A 147 -24.30 11.32 -12.30
C PHE A 147 -23.16 10.80 -11.43
N VAL A 148 -22.34 9.90 -11.98
CA VAL A 148 -21.18 9.39 -11.26
C VAL A 148 -19.92 9.45 -12.12
N GLY A 149 -18.77 9.35 -11.46
CA GLY A 149 -17.46 9.26 -12.10
C GLY A 149 -16.50 8.43 -11.27
N TYR A 150 -15.32 8.20 -11.82
CA TYR A 150 -14.26 7.48 -11.14
C TYR A 150 -12.90 8.08 -11.45
N SER A 151 -12.08 8.25 -10.42
CA SER A 151 -10.73 8.80 -10.53
C SER A 151 -9.81 8.10 -9.53
N PRO A 152 -9.14 7.00 -9.90
CA PRO A 152 -8.41 6.18 -8.95
C PRO A 152 -7.22 6.96 -8.38
N GLU A 153 -6.96 6.75 -7.09
CA GLU A 153 -5.75 7.24 -6.45
C GLU A 153 -4.51 6.48 -6.96
N ARG A 154 -3.39 7.18 -7.18
CA ARG A 154 -2.13 6.66 -7.75
C ARG A 154 -0.88 7.11 -6.99
N ILE A 155 -1.01 7.80 -5.86
CA ILE A 155 0.10 8.17 -4.97
C ILE A 155 0.65 6.93 -4.27
N ASN A 156 1.94 7.01 -3.93
CA ASN A 156 2.58 6.10 -2.99
C ASN A 156 2.65 6.80 -1.62
N PRO A 157 2.18 6.17 -0.54
CA PRO A 157 2.35 6.72 0.81
C PRO A 157 3.82 7.07 1.11
N GLY A 158 4.04 8.25 1.68
CA GLY A 158 5.35 8.80 2.00
C GLY A 158 6.20 9.29 0.83
N ASP A 159 5.70 9.26 -0.42
CA ASP A 159 6.42 9.76 -1.59
C ASP A 159 6.29 11.29 -1.73
N LYS A 160 7.37 12.00 -1.41
CA LYS A 160 7.44 13.47 -1.47
C LYS A 160 7.80 14.01 -2.86
N GLU A 161 8.22 13.15 -3.78
CA GLU A 161 8.58 13.54 -5.14
C GLU A 161 7.37 13.46 -6.05
N ASN A 162 6.68 12.32 -6.06
CA ASN A 162 5.51 12.02 -6.88
C ASN A 162 4.21 12.28 -6.10
N THR A 163 4.07 13.51 -5.60
CA THR A 163 2.86 13.95 -4.88
C THR A 163 1.63 13.97 -5.78
N LEU A 164 0.42 13.96 -5.19
CA LEU A 164 -0.88 14.03 -5.88
C LEU A 164 -0.88 14.96 -7.11
N THR A 165 -0.43 16.20 -6.96
CA THR A 165 -0.46 17.20 -8.05
C THR A 165 0.53 16.94 -9.19
N LYS A 166 1.54 16.10 -8.98
CA LYS A 166 2.65 15.84 -9.91
C LYS A 166 2.54 14.51 -10.65
N ILE A 167 1.54 13.70 -10.33
CA ILE A 167 1.25 12.44 -11.04
C ILE A 167 0.05 12.62 -11.96
N LYS A 168 0.12 12.01 -13.14
CA LYS A 168 -1.00 12.06 -14.08
C LYS A 168 -2.19 11.30 -13.50
N LYS A 169 -3.35 11.96 -13.36
CA LYS A 169 -4.55 11.34 -12.77
C LYS A 169 -5.47 10.78 -13.85
N ILE A 170 -6.02 9.59 -13.65
CA ILE A 170 -7.05 9.03 -14.54
C ILE A 170 -8.41 9.59 -14.12
N THR A 171 -9.24 9.98 -15.07
CA THR A 171 -10.57 10.55 -14.83
C THR A 171 -11.59 9.85 -15.72
N SER A 172 -12.83 9.74 -15.26
CA SER A 172 -13.93 9.18 -16.05
C SER A 172 -15.27 9.65 -15.50
N GLY A 173 -16.29 9.64 -16.35
CA GLY A 173 -17.66 9.98 -16.00
C GLY A 173 -18.65 9.01 -16.63
N SER A 174 -19.86 8.97 -16.10
CA SER A 174 -20.94 8.10 -16.58
C SER A 174 -21.54 8.52 -17.92
N THR A 175 -21.31 9.76 -18.34
CA THR A 175 -21.58 10.27 -19.70
C THR A 175 -20.37 11.08 -20.19
N PRO A 176 -20.25 11.34 -21.51
CA PRO A 176 -19.18 12.18 -22.07
C PRO A 176 -19.10 13.57 -21.42
N GLU A 177 -20.24 14.19 -21.15
CA GLU A 177 -20.34 15.52 -20.55
C GLU A 177 -19.86 15.50 -19.09
N ILE A 178 -20.22 14.46 -18.34
CA ILE A 178 -19.78 14.28 -16.96
C ILE A 178 -18.29 13.96 -16.92
N ALA A 179 -17.79 13.17 -17.87
CA ALA A 179 -16.37 12.90 -18.00
C ALA A 179 -15.57 14.20 -18.21
N ASP A 180 -16.08 15.15 -19.01
CA ASP A 180 -15.47 16.47 -19.18
C ASP A 180 -15.48 17.31 -17.89
N ILE A 181 -16.58 17.28 -17.14
CA ILE A 181 -16.68 18.00 -15.86
C ILE A 181 -15.69 17.44 -14.83
N VAL A 182 -15.66 16.11 -14.67
CA VAL A 182 -14.75 15.42 -13.75
C VAL A 182 -13.30 15.70 -14.15
N ASP A 183 -12.97 15.57 -15.43
CA ASP A 183 -11.63 15.82 -15.96
C ASP A 183 -11.18 17.26 -15.72
N ALA A 184 -12.06 18.24 -15.96
CA ALA A 184 -11.77 19.65 -15.71
C ALA A 184 -11.52 19.92 -14.22
N LEU A 185 -12.31 19.31 -13.32
CA LEU A 185 -12.16 19.48 -11.87
C LEU A 185 -10.78 19.00 -11.41
N TYR A 186 -10.40 17.77 -11.75
CA TYR A 186 -9.09 17.23 -11.37
C TYR A 186 -7.95 18.00 -12.06
N SER A 187 -8.08 18.33 -13.34
CA SER A 187 -7.07 19.15 -14.05
C SER A 187 -6.81 20.51 -13.38
N SER A 188 -7.76 21.04 -12.61
CA SER A 188 -7.58 22.30 -11.89
C SER A 188 -6.53 22.20 -10.76
N ILE A 189 -6.25 21.00 -10.25
CA ILE A 189 -5.28 20.77 -9.17
C ILE A 189 -4.09 19.89 -9.59
N ILE A 190 -4.23 19.07 -10.65
CA ILE A 190 -3.20 18.15 -11.13
C ILE A 190 -2.32 18.82 -12.19
N THR A 191 -1.13 19.27 -11.79
CA THR A 191 -0.15 19.95 -12.66
C THR A 191 0.43 19.03 -13.74
N ALA A 192 0.53 17.72 -13.49
CA ALA A 192 0.98 16.74 -14.48
C ALA A 192 -0.09 16.38 -15.54
N GLY A 193 -1.28 16.97 -15.41
CA GLY A 193 -2.42 16.73 -16.29
C GLY A 193 -3.19 15.46 -15.95
N THR A 194 -4.23 15.21 -16.74
CA THR A 194 -5.16 14.10 -16.56
C THR A 194 -5.19 13.18 -17.79
N HIS A 195 -5.73 11.99 -17.61
CA HIS A 195 -6.08 11.06 -18.68
C HIS A 195 -7.54 10.66 -18.54
N LYS A 196 -8.39 11.23 -19.39
CA LYS A 196 -9.81 10.89 -19.46
C LYS A 196 -10.00 9.53 -20.10
N ALA A 197 -10.32 8.53 -19.28
CA ALA A 197 -10.62 7.18 -19.71
C ALA A 197 -11.98 7.14 -20.43
N PRO A 198 -12.17 6.18 -21.36
CA PRO A 198 -13.40 6.09 -22.15
C PRO A 198 -14.63 5.66 -21.34
N SER A 199 -14.46 5.05 -20.16
CA SER A 199 -15.54 4.70 -19.24
C SER A 199 -15.02 4.52 -17.81
N ILE A 200 -15.94 4.52 -16.84
CA ILE A 200 -15.65 4.21 -15.43
C ILE A 200 -15.01 2.83 -15.29
N LYS A 201 -15.60 1.82 -15.93
CA LYS A 201 -15.09 0.44 -15.91
C LYS A 201 -13.64 0.32 -16.41
N VAL A 202 -13.26 1.12 -17.42
CA VAL A 202 -11.86 1.17 -17.90
C VAL A 202 -10.93 1.86 -16.89
N ALA A 203 -11.39 2.94 -16.24
CA ALA A 203 -10.61 3.61 -15.21
C ALA A 203 -10.41 2.74 -13.95
N GLU A 204 -11.42 2.00 -13.53
CA GLU A 204 -11.33 0.99 -12.45
C GLU A 204 -10.33 -0.11 -12.83
N ALA A 205 -10.44 -0.67 -14.04
CA ALA A 205 -9.52 -1.70 -14.52
C ALA A 205 -8.07 -1.23 -14.60
N ALA A 206 -7.83 0.00 -15.08
CA ALA A 206 -6.49 0.55 -15.20
C ALA A 206 -5.74 0.53 -13.85
N LYS A 207 -6.42 0.92 -12.76
CA LYS A 207 -5.82 0.94 -11.42
C LYS A 207 -5.42 -0.45 -10.94
N VAL A 208 -6.32 -1.44 -11.08
CA VAL A 208 -6.04 -2.79 -10.58
C VAL A 208 -4.96 -3.48 -11.43
N ILE A 209 -4.92 -3.21 -12.74
CA ILE A 209 -3.88 -3.74 -13.65
C ILE A 209 -2.49 -3.23 -13.27
N GLU A 210 -2.34 -1.95 -12.90
CA GLU A 210 -1.04 -1.37 -12.50
C GLU A 210 -0.39 -2.18 -11.35
N ASN A 211 -1.17 -2.51 -10.33
CA ASN A 211 -0.69 -3.25 -9.17
C ASN A 211 -0.60 -4.76 -9.44
N THR A 212 -1.52 -5.33 -10.22
CA THR A 212 -1.48 -6.75 -10.62
C THR A 212 -0.25 -7.05 -11.48
N GLN A 213 0.09 -6.17 -12.43
CA GLN A 213 1.30 -6.32 -13.23
C GLN A 213 2.55 -6.28 -12.35
N ARG A 214 2.61 -5.35 -11.40
CA ARG A 214 3.76 -5.23 -10.48
C ARG A 214 3.90 -6.47 -9.60
N ASP A 215 2.81 -6.94 -9.02
CA ASP A 215 2.74 -8.15 -8.20
C ASP A 215 3.27 -9.39 -8.97
N LEU A 216 2.77 -9.60 -10.19
CA LEU A 216 3.19 -10.72 -11.05
C LEU A 216 4.66 -10.65 -11.45
N ASN A 217 5.19 -9.47 -11.74
CA ASN A 217 6.60 -9.32 -12.05
C ASN A 217 7.47 -9.61 -10.83
N ILE A 218 7.09 -9.15 -9.63
CA ILE A 218 7.80 -9.50 -8.40
C ILE A 218 7.72 -11.01 -8.14
N ALA A 219 6.55 -11.63 -8.35
CA ALA A 219 6.38 -13.07 -8.20
C ALA A 219 7.31 -13.86 -9.13
N LEU A 220 7.44 -13.43 -10.38
CA LEU A 220 8.38 -14.04 -11.32
C LEU A 220 9.82 -13.94 -10.80
N ILE A 221 10.25 -12.76 -10.32
CA ILE A 221 11.61 -12.61 -9.80
C ILE A 221 11.81 -13.44 -8.52
N ASN A 222 10.81 -13.50 -7.64
CA ASN A 222 10.81 -14.35 -6.45
C ASN A 222 10.93 -15.84 -6.80
N GLU A 223 10.19 -16.33 -7.80
CA GLU A 223 10.30 -17.72 -8.26
C GLU A 223 11.69 -18.01 -8.85
N LEU A 224 12.24 -17.06 -9.62
CA LEU A 224 13.59 -17.17 -10.14
C LEU A 224 14.63 -17.23 -9.01
N SER A 225 14.50 -16.42 -7.95
CA SER A 225 15.36 -16.51 -6.77
C SER A 225 15.38 -17.90 -6.14
N ILE A 226 14.21 -18.55 -6.04
CA ILE A 226 14.10 -19.92 -5.52
C ILE A 226 14.82 -20.92 -6.45
N ILE A 227 14.68 -20.77 -7.77
CA ILE A 227 15.34 -21.62 -8.76
C ILE A 227 16.85 -21.43 -8.71
N PHE A 228 17.31 -20.18 -8.65
CA PHE A 228 18.72 -19.81 -8.64
C PHE A 228 19.45 -20.35 -7.42
N GLU A 229 18.84 -20.26 -6.24
CA GLU A 229 19.37 -20.88 -5.03
C GLU A 229 19.54 -22.40 -5.17
N ARG A 230 18.58 -23.10 -5.80
CA ARG A 230 18.66 -24.55 -6.03
C ARG A 230 19.78 -24.97 -6.97
N ILE A 231 20.19 -24.10 -7.89
CA ILE A 231 21.29 -24.37 -8.84
C ILE A 231 22.60 -23.69 -8.43
N GLY A 232 22.64 -23.05 -7.25
CA GLY A 232 23.85 -22.46 -6.68
C GLY A 232 24.33 -21.19 -7.39
N ILE A 233 23.42 -20.39 -7.94
CA ILE A 233 23.74 -19.07 -8.51
C ILE A 233 23.01 -17.97 -7.72
N ASP A 234 23.64 -16.80 -7.66
CA ASP A 234 23.12 -15.67 -6.90
C ASP A 234 22.16 -14.82 -7.73
N THR A 235 21.01 -14.52 -7.15
CA THR A 235 19.96 -13.75 -7.82
C THR A 235 20.44 -12.37 -8.26
N LEU A 236 21.19 -11.65 -7.41
CA LEU A 236 21.61 -10.29 -7.72
C LEU A 236 22.56 -10.27 -8.92
N ASP A 237 23.52 -11.20 -8.98
CA ASP A 237 24.46 -11.33 -10.09
C ASP A 237 23.72 -11.57 -11.42
N VAL A 238 22.71 -12.46 -11.41
CA VAL A 238 21.89 -12.75 -12.62
C VAL A 238 21.07 -11.54 -13.03
N LEU A 239 20.44 -10.84 -12.09
CA LEU A 239 19.62 -9.66 -12.38
C LEU A 239 20.46 -8.47 -12.87
N GLU A 240 21.67 -8.28 -12.36
CA GLU A 240 22.61 -7.26 -12.86
C GLU A 240 23.08 -7.59 -14.28
N ALA A 241 23.40 -8.86 -14.55
CA ALA A 241 23.74 -9.31 -15.90
C ALA A 241 22.57 -9.12 -16.89
N ALA A 242 21.35 -9.51 -16.50
CA ALA A 242 20.14 -9.33 -17.31
C ALA A 242 19.80 -7.84 -17.52
N GLY A 243 19.99 -7.02 -16.48
CA GLY A 243 19.78 -5.58 -16.49
C GLY A 243 20.70 -4.80 -17.44
N SER A 244 21.79 -5.41 -17.93
CA SER A 244 22.60 -4.83 -19.00
C SER A 244 21.83 -4.65 -20.32
N LYS A 245 20.72 -5.37 -20.50
CA LYS A 245 19.84 -5.24 -21.67
C LYS A 245 18.89 -4.05 -21.50
N TRP A 246 18.92 -3.13 -22.47
CA TRP A 246 18.19 -1.85 -22.44
C TRP A 246 16.67 -1.91 -22.18
N ASN A 247 16.00 -3.03 -22.50
CA ASN A 247 14.57 -3.21 -22.30
C ASN A 247 14.22 -4.22 -21.21
N PHE A 248 15.19 -4.64 -20.40
CA PHE A 248 14.91 -5.44 -19.21
C PHE A 248 14.28 -4.54 -18.13
N LEU A 249 13.17 -4.99 -17.54
CA LEU A 249 12.52 -4.28 -16.44
C LEU A 249 13.11 -4.79 -15.12
N PRO A 250 13.85 -3.95 -14.35
CA PRO A 250 14.69 -4.42 -13.25
C PRO A 250 13.89 -4.61 -11.95
N PHE A 251 12.91 -5.52 -11.96
CA PHE A 251 12.23 -5.93 -10.73
C PHE A 251 13.21 -6.68 -9.81
N ARG A 252 13.00 -6.55 -8.50
CA ARG A 252 13.79 -7.21 -7.46
C ARG A 252 12.88 -8.17 -6.68
N PRO A 253 13.43 -9.29 -6.18
CA PRO A 253 12.66 -10.14 -5.29
C PRO A 253 12.43 -9.44 -3.96
N GLY A 254 11.44 -9.91 -3.21
CA GLY A 254 11.12 -9.36 -1.91
C GLY A 254 9.82 -9.88 -1.35
N LEU A 255 9.54 -9.45 -0.13
CA LEU A 255 8.28 -9.72 0.53
C LEU A 255 7.23 -8.70 0.08
N VAL A 256 6.12 -9.17 -0.50
CA VAL A 256 5.06 -8.31 -1.04
C VAL A 256 3.98 -8.10 0.02
N GLY A 257 4.13 -7.02 0.80
CA GLY A 257 3.18 -6.60 1.84
C GLY A 257 2.40 -5.33 1.50
N GLY A 258 1.84 -4.71 2.54
CA GLY A 258 1.12 -3.43 2.47
C GLY A 258 -0.28 -3.51 1.87
N HIS A 259 -0.86 -2.36 1.55
CA HIS A 259 -2.30 -2.22 1.25
C HIS A 259 -2.69 -2.38 -0.22
N CYS A 260 -1.74 -2.33 -1.15
CA CYS A 260 -2.05 -2.26 -2.58
C CYS A 260 -1.57 -3.50 -3.33
N ILE A 261 -0.25 -3.69 -3.50
CA ILE A 261 0.30 -4.80 -4.32
C ILE A 261 -0.12 -6.16 -3.73
N GLY A 262 -0.05 -6.27 -2.40
CA GLY A 262 -0.46 -7.44 -1.64
C GLY A 262 -1.98 -7.66 -1.55
N VAL A 263 -2.82 -6.84 -2.20
CA VAL A 263 -4.29 -6.88 -2.03
C VAL A 263 -5.04 -6.73 -3.35
N ASP A 264 -4.72 -5.71 -4.14
CA ASP A 264 -5.40 -5.34 -5.39
C ASP A 264 -5.60 -6.50 -6.39
N PRO A 265 -4.65 -7.44 -6.59
CA PRO A 265 -4.86 -8.55 -7.54
C PRO A 265 -6.10 -9.41 -7.21
N TYR A 266 -6.53 -9.44 -5.95
CA TYR A 266 -7.72 -10.16 -5.54
C TYR A 266 -9.03 -9.52 -6.03
N TYR A 267 -9.04 -8.21 -6.32
CA TYR A 267 -10.22 -7.55 -6.92
C TYR A 267 -10.52 -8.08 -8.32
N LEU A 268 -9.49 -8.23 -9.17
CA LEU A 268 -9.65 -8.82 -10.49
C LEU A 268 -9.99 -10.31 -10.40
N THR A 269 -9.42 -11.01 -9.41
CA THR A 269 -9.74 -12.42 -9.17
C THR A 269 -11.21 -12.61 -8.82
N HIS A 270 -11.72 -11.84 -7.86
CA HIS A 270 -13.11 -11.85 -7.47
C HIS A 270 -14.02 -11.56 -8.67
N LYS A 271 -13.73 -10.50 -9.43
CA LYS A 271 -14.56 -10.14 -10.58
C LYS A 271 -14.51 -11.19 -11.69
N ALA A 272 -13.37 -11.82 -11.91
CA ALA A 272 -13.23 -12.94 -12.85
C ALA A 272 -14.11 -14.12 -12.45
N GLU A 273 -14.10 -14.51 -11.17
CA GLU A 273 -14.91 -15.61 -10.65
C GLU A 273 -16.41 -15.32 -10.77
N GLU A 274 -16.85 -14.10 -10.47
CA GLU A 274 -18.25 -13.67 -10.63
C GLU A 274 -18.76 -13.86 -12.07
N VAL A 275 -17.90 -13.66 -13.07
CA VAL A 275 -18.26 -13.84 -14.48
C VAL A 275 -17.94 -15.25 -15.01
N GLY A 276 -17.61 -16.19 -14.12
CA GLY A 276 -17.39 -17.60 -14.44
C GLY A 276 -16.00 -17.95 -14.97
N TYR A 277 -15.00 -17.09 -14.78
CA TYR A 277 -13.60 -17.34 -15.17
C TYR A 277 -12.69 -17.54 -13.95
N ASN A 278 -11.91 -18.62 -13.92
CA ASN A 278 -10.94 -18.88 -12.86
C ASN A 278 -9.51 -18.46 -13.29
N PRO A 279 -8.98 -17.34 -12.80
CA PRO A 279 -7.70 -16.80 -13.25
C PRO A 279 -6.51 -17.62 -12.73
N GLN A 280 -5.68 -18.13 -13.65
CA GLN A 280 -4.53 -18.97 -13.28
C GLN A 280 -3.29 -18.15 -12.91
N VAL A 281 -2.95 -17.14 -13.73
CA VAL A 281 -1.69 -16.39 -13.61
C VAL A 281 -1.65 -15.55 -12.35
N ILE A 282 -2.74 -14.81 -12.06
CA ILE A 282 -2.84 -13.94 -10.88
C ILE A 282 -2.70 -14.77 -9.60
N LEU A 283 -3.45 -15.86 -9.49
CA LEU A 283 -3.42 -16.74 -8.32
C LEU A 283 -2.07 -17.44 -8.14
N ALA A 284 -1.39 -17.81 -9.23
CA ALA A 284 -0.04 -18.38 -9.15
C ALA A 284 0.97 -17.36 -8.60
N GLY A 285 0.94 -16.12 -9.09
CA GLY A 285 1.81 -15.05 -8.58
C GLY A 285 1.59 -14.78 -7.10
N ARG A 286 0.32 -14.74 -6.66
CA ARG A 286 -0.02 -14.58 -5.24
C ARG A 286 0.52 -15.70 -4.36
N ARG A 287 0.35 -16.94 -4.79
CA ARG A 287 0.87 -18.10 -4.06
C ARG A 287 2.39 -18.04 -3.87
N ILE A 288 3.12 -17.59 -4.89
CA ILE A 288 4.57 -17.42 -4.80
C ILE A 288 4.90 -16.30 -3.79
N ASN A 289 4.32 -15.11 -3.97
CA ASN A 289 4.60 -13.95 -3.14
C ASN A 289 4.23 -14.17 -1.66
N ASP A 290 3.10 -14.81 -1.38
CA ASP A 290 2.62 -15.06 -0.02
C ASP A 290 3.48 -16.11 0.72
N ASP A 291 4.18 -17.02 0.02
CA ASP A 291 5.07 -18.01 0.64
C ASP A 291 6.52 -17.51 0.83
N MET A 292 6.90 -16.38 0.22
CA MET A 292 8.30 -15.91 0.28
C MET A 292 8.82 -15.66 1.70
N ALA A 293 7.96 -15.19 2.61
CA ALA A 293 8.35 -15.01 4.01
C ALA A 293 8.75 -16.35 4.68
N ASN A 294 7.99 -17.42 4.40
CA ASN A 294 8.30 -18.76 4.89
C ASN A 294 9.56 -19.31 4.21
N TYR A 295 9.72 -19.08 2.91
CA TYR A 295 10.89 -19.50 2.16
C TYR A 295 12.19 -18.91 2.73
N VAL A 296 12.20 -17.60 3.03
CA VAL A 296 13.36 -16.93 3.66
C VAL A 296 13.68 -17.55 5.02
N ALA A 297 12.66 -17.73 5.89
CA ALA A 297 12.86 -18.34 7.20
C ALA A 297 13.42 -19.77 7.10
N ARG A 298 12.79 -20.62 6.28
CA ARG A 298 13.21 -22.02 6.09
C ARG A 298 14.62 -22.14 5.52
N THR A 299 14.98 -21.26 4.57
CA THR A 299 16.33 -21.24 3.99
C THR A 299 17.36 -20.81 5.02
N THR A 300 17.04 -19.79 5.82
CA THR A 300 17.88 -19.35 6.94
C THR A 300 18.10 -20.48 7.95
N ILE A 301 17.04 -21.16 8.37
CA ILE A 301 17.09 -22.31 9.30
C ILE A 301 17.94 -23.45 8.73
N LYS A 302 17.76 -23.79 7.45
CA LYS A 302 18.58 -24.81 6.77
C LYS A 302 20.07 -24.45 6.84
N MET A 303 20.42 -23.18 6.64
CA MET A 303 21.80 -22.71 6.76
C MET A 303 22.31 -22.71 8.20
N MET A 304 21.46 -22.37 9.18
CA MET A 304 21.80 -22.45 10.60
C MET A 304 22.19 -23.89 10.98
N ILE A 305 21.39 -24.88 10.56
CA ILE A 305 21.66 -26.30 10.78
C ILE A 305 22.99 -26.72 10.13
N ASN A 306 23.22 -26.31 8.88
CA ASN A 306 24.48 -26.59 8.17
C ASN A 306 25.70 -25.94 8.83
N ASN A 307 25.50 -24.86 9.58
CA ASN A 307 26.55 -24.19 10.36
C ASN A 307 26.62 -24.66 11.82
N HIS A 308 25.89 -25.73 12.17
CA HIS A 308 25.83 -26.28 13.53
C HIS A 308 25.31 -25.29 14.59
N ILE A 309 24.46 -24.35 14.19
CA ILE A 309 23.71 -23.50 15.12
C ILE A 309 22.48 -24.29 15.60
N ASP A 310 22.35 -24.47 16.91
CA ASP A 310 21.22 -25.15 17.52
C ASP A 310 19.94 -24.30 17.44
N VAL A 311 19.11 -24.60 16.44
CA VAL A 311 17.87 -23.86 16.12
C VAL A 311 16.93 -23.74 17.32
N ALA A 312 16.83 -24.76 18.17
CA ALA A 312 15.89 -24.78 19.30
C ALA A 312 16.28 -23.82 20.44
N HIS A 313 17.55 -23.42 20.50
CA HIS A 313 18.09 -22.50 21.51
C HIS A 313 18.64 -21.20 20.88
N ALA A 314 18.58 -21.09 19.56
CA ALA A 314 19.10 -19.96 18.82
C ALA A 314 18.19 -18.73 18.98
N LYS A 315 18.85 -17.57 18.94
CA LYS A 315 18.22 -16.27 18.83
C LYS A 315 18.43 -15.72 17.42
N VAL A 316 17.34 -15.42 16.71
CA VAL A 316 17.39 -14.77 15.40
C VAL A 316 17.01 -13.30 15.57
N GLY A 317 17.92 -12.40 15.16
CA GLY A 317 17.68 -10.97 15.13
C GLY A 317 17.14 -10.53 13.77
N ILE A 318 15.98 -9.91 13.75
CA ILE A 318 15.34 -9.35 12.55
C ILE A 318 15.48 -7.83 12.58
N LEU A 319 16.15 -7.30 11.56
CA LEU A 319 16.31 -5.87 11.32
C LEU A 319 15.20 -5.42 10.35
N GLY A 320 14.19 -4.76 10.91
CA GLY A 320 13.03 -4.21 10.22
C GLY A 320 11.76 -5.04 10.42
N VAL A 321 10.64 -4.36 10.67
CA VAL A 321 9.29 -4.94 10.81
C VAL A 321 8.27 -4.23 9.92
N THR A 322 8.55 -3.00 9.48
CA THR A 322 7.67 -2.23 8.60
C THR A 322 7.47 -2.93 7.24
N PHE A 323 6.37 -2.64 6.55
CA PHE A 323 6.13 -3.27 5.24
C PHE A 323 6.99 -2.65 4.12
N LYS A 324 7.52 -1.44 4.34
CA LYS A 324 8.28 -0.65 3.37
C LYS A 324 9.41 0.10 4.07
N GLU A 325 10.56 0.17 3.41
CA GLU A 325 11.71 0.93 3.89
C GLU A 325 11.40 2.43 4.10
N ASN A 326 12.01 2.99 5.15
CA ASN A 326 11.99 4.41 5.50
C ASN A 326 10.56 4.98 5.71
N CYS A 327 9.67 4.17 6.28
CA CYS A 327 8.28 4.50 6.60
C CYS A 327 7.88 3.77 7.89
N PRO A 328 7.10 4.37 8.81
CA PRO A 328 6.69 3.73 10.06
C PRO A 328 5.57 2.69 9.89
N ASP A 329 5.00 2.54 8.70
CA ASP A 329 3.79 1.73 8.49
C ASP A 329 4.09 0.22 8.61
N ILE A 330 3.44 -0.42 9.58
CA ILE A 330 3.61 -1.84 9.90
C ILE A 330 2.52 -2.73 9.31
N ARG A 331 1.46 -2.14 8.76
CA ARG A 331 0.25 -2.87 8.37
C ARG A 331 0.51 -3.83 7.23
N ASN A 332 -0.02 -5.06 7.35
CA ASN A 332 0.20 -6.15 6.40
C ASN A 332 1.69 -6.37 6.07
N SER A 333 2.57 -6.20 7.05
CA SER A 333 3.97 -6.55 6.91
C SER A 333 4.14 -8.07 6.83
N LYS A 334 4.75 -8.54 5.75
CA LYS A 334 5.08 -9.96 5.57
C LYS A 334 6.26 -10.42 6.43
N VAL A 335 6.94 -9.49 7.12
CA VAL A 335 7.94 -9.84 8.13
C VAL A 335 7.28 -10.60 9.28
N ILE A 336 6.01 -10.31 9.60
CA ILE A 336 5.26 -11.02 10.64
C ILE A 336 5.11 -12.50 10.31
N ASN A 337 4.83 -12.85 9.05
CA ASN A 337 4.77 -14.24 8.61
C ASN A 337 6.13 -14.95 8.76
N MET A 338 7.23 -14.25 8.51
CA MET A 338 8.58 -14.78 8.67
C MET A 338 8.92 -15.01 10.15
N ILE A 339 8.54 -14.09 11.05
CA ILE A 339 8.67 -14.25 12.51
C ILE A 339 7.93 -15.51 12.98
N GLN A 340 6.65 -15.62 12.62
CA GLN A 340 5.82 -16.77 12.97
C GLN A 340 6.41 -18.08 12.45
N GLU A 341 6.99 -18.08 11.25
CA GLU A 341 7.65 -19.28 10.73
C GLU A 341 8.89 -19.63 11.57
N PHE A 342 9.76 -18.69 11.94
CA PHE A 342 10.87 -18.97 12.87
C PHE A 342 10.39 -19.52 14.22
N GLU A 343 9.35 -18.93 14.80
CA GLU A 343 8.77 -19.37 16.08
C GLU A 343 8.21 -20.79 16.02
N LYS A 344 7.63 -21.23 14.89
CA LYS A 344 7.20 -22.63 14.71
C LYS A 344 8.34 -23.64 14.79
N TRP A 345 9.57 -23.21 14.50
CA TRP A 345 10.78 -24.03 14.66
C TRP A 345 11.39 -23.93 16.06
N GLY A 346 10.75 -23.22 17.00
CA GLY A 346 11.23 -23.03 18.37
C GLY A 346 12.32 -21.97 18.51
N VAL A 347 12.58 -21.17 17.45
CA VAL A 347 13.59 -20.11 17.47
C VAL A 347 13.09 -18.94 18.31
N ASN A 348 13.97 -18.36 19.12
CA ASN A 348 13.69 -17.10 19.80
C ASN A 348 13.95 -15.91 18.85
N VAL A 349 12.92 -15.16 18.51
CA VAL A 349 13.03 -14.03 17.58
C VAL A 349 13.12 -12.71 18.35
N VAL A 350 14.08 -11.87 17.96
CA VAL A 350 14.21 -10.49 18.43
C VAL A 350 14.07 -9.57 17.23
N VAL A 351 13.29 -8.50 17.36
CA VAL A 351 12.99 -7.58 16.26
C VAL A 351 13.46 -6.18 16.63
N SER A 352 14.14 -5.50 15.72
CA SER A 352 14.55 -4.09 15.85
C SER A 352 14.10 -3.33 14.61
N ASP A 353 13.45 -2.18 14.79
CA ASP A 353 13.08 -1.28 13.70
C ASP A 353 13.17 0.18 14.19
N PRO A 354 13.93 1.07 13.51
CA PRO A 354 14.08 2.46 13.95
C PRO A 354 12.92 3.37 13.52
N TRP A 355 11.99 2.89 12.69
CA TRP A 355 10.86 3.65 12.16
C TRP A 355 9.53 3.27 12.78
N ALA A 356 9.32 2.00 13.12
CA ALA A 356 8.07 1.53 13.70
C ALA A 356 7.84 2.06 15.13
N ASP A 357 6.59 2.37 15.46
CA ASP A 357 6.19 2.70 16.83
C ASP A 357 6.08 1.43 17.69
N GLU A 358 6.72 1.42 18.86
CA GLU A 358 6.79 0.22 19.71
C GLU A 358 5.42 -0.18 20.27
N GLU A 359 4.57 0.78 20.63
CA GLU A 359 3.23 0.46 21.16
C GLU A 359 2.30 0.00 20.03
N GLU A 360 2.36 0.61 18.84
CA GLU A 360 1.58 0.15 17.67
C GLU A 360 1.94 -1.30 17.28
N VAL A 361 3.24 -1.63 17.23
CA VAL A 361 3.71 -3.00 16.93
C VAL A 361 3.23 -4.00 17.97
N LYS A 362 3.20 -3.60 19.24
CA LYS A 362 2.75 -4.45 20.34
C LYS A 362 1.24 -4.63 20.35
N GLU A 363 0.47 -3.58 20.09
CA GLU A 363 -0.99 -3.65 20.00
C GLU A 363 -1.44 -4.51 18.80
N GLU A 364 -0.82 -4.32 17.63
CA GLU A 364 -1.21 -4.99 16.40
C GLU A 364 -0.71 -6.45 16.32
N TYR A 365 0.54 -6.70 16.75
CA TYR A 365 1.18 -8.01 16.57
C TYR A 365 1.57 -8.73 17.87
N GLY A 366 1.41 -8.10 19.03
CA GLY A 366 1.87 -8.67 20.31
C GLY A 366 3.41 -8.76 20.42
N LEU A 367 4.13 -8.09 19.52
CA LEU A 367 5.59 -8.12 19.44
C LEU A 367 6.20 -6.96 20.21
N LYS A 368 7.32 -7.22 20.90
CA LYS A 368 8.11 -6.18 21.55
C LYS A 368 9.35 -5.88 20.72
N LEU A 369 9.54 -4.62 20.34
CA LEU A 369 10.78 -4.18 19.70
C LEU A 369 11.92 -4.15 20.73
N SER A 370 13.14 -4.46 20.28
CA SER A 370 14.33 -4.56 21.12
C SER A 370 15.57 -4.19 20.32
N SER A 371 16.64 -3.81 21.03
CA SER A 371 17.92 -3.50 20.39
C SER A 371 18.64 -4.77 19.95
N ILE A 372 19.16 -4.77 18.73
CA ILE A 372 20.10 -5.76 18.22
C ILE A 372 21.42 -5.02 17.96
N ASP A 373 22.40 -5.24 18.83
CA ASP A 373 23.69 -4.57 18.80
C ASP A 373 24.78 -5.44 19.46
N SER A 374 26.00 -4.91 19.59
CA SER A 374 27.11 -5.62 20.22
C SER A 374 26.91 -5.92 21.72
N LYS A 375 25.98 -5.23 22.39
CA LYS A 375 25.61 -5.51 23.79
C LYS A 375 24.50 -6.55 23.89
N ASN A 376 23.70 -6.70 22.84
CA ASN A 376 22.56 -7.61 22.76
C ASN A 376 22.71 -8.55 21.54
N PRO A 377 23.76 -9.38 21.48
CA PRO A 377 24.04 -10.17 20.30
C PRO A 377 23.06 -11.33 20.11
N VAL A 378 22.91 -11.75 18.86
CA VAL A 378 22.06 -12.86 18.40
C VAL A 378 22.92 -13.97 17.76
N ASP A 379 22.31 -15.09 17.39
CA ASP A 379 23.01 -16.20 16.71
C ASP A 379 22.95 -16.08 15.18
N THR A 380 21.94 -15.39 14.65
CA THR A 380 21.72 -15.22 13.21
C THR A 380 20.99 -13.91 12.97
N LEU A 381 21.30 -13.25 11.86
CA LEU A 381 20.68 -11.99 11.46
C LEU A 381 19.82 -12.17 10.22
N VAL A 382 18.69 -11.46 10.20
CA VAL A 382 17.87 -11.27 9.01
C VAL A 382 17.72 -9.76 8.80
N VAL A 383 18.16 -9.26 7.65
CA VAL A 383 17.90 -7.89 7.23
C VAL A 383 16.64 -7.93 6.37
N ALA A 384 15.50 -7.68 7.02
CA ALA A 384 14.18 -7.85 6.42
C ALA A 384 13.75 -6.62 5.62
N VAL A 385 14.07 -5.43 6.13
CA VAL A 385 13.67 -4.14 5.52
C VAL A 385 14.90 -3.28 5.22
N GLY A 386 14.86 -2.58 4.08
CA GLY A 386 16.00 -1.83 3.54
C GLY A 386 16.15 -0.40 4.08
N HIS A 387 15.84 -0.16 5.36
CA HIS A 387 15.97 1.17 5.96
C HIS A 387 17.39 1.72 5.79
N LYS A 388 17.50 3.04 5.69
CA LYS A 388 18.79 3.72 5.54
C LYS A 388 19.73 3.39 6.70
N GLU A 389 19.21 3.37 7.92
CA GLU A 389 19.95 3.02 9.14
C GLU A 389 20.59 1.63 9.06
N PHE A 390 19.92 0.66 8.42
CA PHE A 390 20.46 -0.68 8.23
C PHE A 390 21.42 -0.75 7.03
N ARG A 391 21.10 -0.03 5.95
CA ARG A 391 21.95 0.06 4.75
C ARG A 391 23.32 0.69 5.05
N ASP A 392 23.35 1.62 5.99
CA ASP A 392 24.56 2.34 6.39
C ASP A 392 25.45 1.51 7.35
N LEU A 393 25.01 0.33 7.80
CA LEU A 393 25.84 -0.59 8.60
C LEU A 393 26.94 -1.23 7.75
N ASP A 394 28.17 -1.28 8.27
CA ASP A 394 29.24 -2.03 7.65
C ASP A 394 29.27 -3.51 8.10
N PRO A 395 29.92 -4.40 7.33
CA PRO A 395 30.06 -5.82 7.67
C PRO A 395 30.72 -6.12 9.03
N GLU A 396 31.61 -5.25 9.52
CA GLU A 396 32.28 -5.43 10.82
C GLU A 396 31.30 -5.15 11.98
N THR A 397 30.47 -4.12 11.81
CA THR A 397 29.39 -3.76 12.73
C THR A 397 28.36 -4.88 12.78
N LEU A 398 27.91 -5.40 11.63
CA LEU A 398 27.02 -6.56 11.57
C LEU A 398 27.63 -7.78 12.26
N ARG A 399 28.94 -8.02 12.07
CA ARG A 399 29.66 -9.10 12.76
C ARG A 399 29.63 -8.94 14.27
N SER A 400 29.71 -7.71 14.78
CA SER A 400 29.64 -7.44 16.22
C SER A 400 28.27 -7.77 16.84
N PHE A 401 27.20 -7.84 16.05
CA PHE A 401 25.84 -8.12 16.52
C PHE A 401 25.56 -9.63 16.66
N VAL A 402 26.50 -10.49 16.27
CA VAL A 402 26.34 -11.95 16.32
C VAL A 402 27.40 -12.60 17.20
N ARG A 403 27.01 -13.62 17.96
CA ARG A 403 27.89 -14.33 18.90
C ARG A 403 28.45 -15.65 18.39
N THR A 404 27.83 -16.24 17.37
CA THR A 404 28.27 -17.54 16.81
C THR A 404 29.51 -17.39 15.95
N GLU A 405 30.35 -18.41 15.87
CA GLU A 405 31.56 -18.38 15.03
C GLU A 405 31.24 -18.30 13.53
N LYS A 406 30.24 -19.06 13.06
CA LYS A 406 29.81 -19.10 11.65
C LYS A 406 28.34 -18.68 11.50
N PRO A 407 28.01 -17.40 11.74
CA PRO A 407 26.65 -16.89 11.73
C PRO A 407 26.03 -16.99 10.33
N VAL A 408 24.70 -17.08 10.27
CA VAL A 408 23.94 -16.86 9.04
C VAL A 408 23.52 -15.40 8.97
N LEU A 409 23.59 -14.81 7.78
CA LEU A 409 22.96 -13.53 7.47
C LEU A 409 22.05 -13.70 6.26
N ALA A 410 20.75 -13.54 6.49
CA ALA A 410 19.74 -13.49 5.44
C ALA A 410 19.47 -12.03 5.06
N ASP A 411 19.94 -11.60 3.90
CA ASP A 411 19.75 -10.26 3.37
C ASP A 411 18.62 -10.27 2.33
N VAL A 412 17.40 -10.05 2.81
CA VAL A 412 16.17 -10.10 1.99
C VAL A 412 16.17 -9.00 0.92
N LYS A 413 16.90 -7.91 1.16
CA LYS A 413 16.96 -6.75 0.29
C LYS A 413 18.23 -6.69 -0.54
N SER A 414 19.14 -7.65 -0.38
CA SER A 414 20.41 -7.73 -1.08
C SER A 414 21.23 -6.43 -0.98
N LEU A 415 21.25 -5.81 0.21
CA LEU A 415 21.96 -4.56 0.51
C LEU A 415 23.47 -4.73 0.55
N PHE A 416 23.97 -5.89 0.96
CA PHE A 416 25.38 -6.10 1.29
C PHE A 416 26.11 -6.93 0.24
N ASN A 417 27.40 -6.66 0.10
CA ASN A 417 28.29 -7.48 -0.73
C ASN A 417 28.57 -8.82 -0.02
N ARG A 418 28.18 -9.93 -0.65
CA ARG A 418 28.32 -11.27 -0.07
C ARG A 418 29.78 -11.67 0.23
N ASP A 419 30.73 -11.24 -0.59
CA ASP A 419 32.13 -11.65 -0.46
C ASP A 419 32.78 -10.95 0.74
N ILE A 420 32.39 -9.70 1.00
CA ILE A 420 32.85 -8.96 2.18
C ILE A 420 32.24 -9.57 3.45
N LEU A 421 30.94 -9.92 3.43
CA LEU A 421 30.29 -10.62 4.54
C LEU A 421 30.91 -12.00 4.80
N ALA A 422 31.22 -12.77 3.75
CA ALA A 422 31.86 -14.08 3.88
C ALA A 422 33.24 -13.97 4.54
N LYS A 423 34.02 -12.91 4.23
CA LYS A 423 35.30 -12.63 4.89
C LYS A 423 35.15 -12.33 6.40
N GLN A 424 33.99 -11.84 6.83
CA GLN A 424 33.66 -11.65 8.24
C GLN A 424 33.13 -12.93 8.91
N GLY A 425 33.05 -14.05 8.18
CA GLY A 425 32.65 -15.36 8.69
C GLY A 425 31.17 -15.70 8.50
N PHE A 426 30.40 -14.85 7.82
CA PHE A 426 28.98 -15.13 7.56
C PHE A 426 28.79 -16.19 6.47
N SER A 427 27.78 -17.04 6.65
CA SER A 427 27.10 -17.70 5.54
C SER A 427 25.94 -16.82 5.10
N VAL A 428 25.99 -16.35 3.85
CA VAL A 428 25.08 -15.32 3.37
C VAL A 428 24.02 -15.94 2.47
N PHE A 429 22.76 -15.63 2.75
CA PHE A 429 21.65 -15.83 1.84
C PHE A 429 21.14 -14.48 1.38
N ARG A 430 20.96 -14.33 0.06
CA ARG A 430 20.38 -13.14 -0.55
C ARG A 430 19.18 -13.56 -1.38
N LEU A 431 18.11 -12.79 -1.29
CA LEU A 431 16.92 -13.03 -2.11
C LEU A 431 17.20 -12.69 -3.58
#